data_AF-A0A925BKV5-F1
#
_entry.id   AF-A0A925BKV5-F1
#
_cell.length_a   1.000
_cell.length_b   1.000
_cell.length_c   1.000
_cell.angle_alpha   90.00
_cell.angle_beta   90.00
_cell.angle_gamma   90.00
#
_symmetry.space_group_name_H-M   'P 1'
#
loop_
_entity.id
_entity.type
_entity.pdbx_description
1 polymer ?
#
loop_
_entity_poly.entity_id
_entity_poly.type
_entity_poly.pdbx_seq_one_letter_code
_entity_poly.pdbx_strand_id
1 'polypeptide(L)'
;MVLIKFLLVTAQIVFVTAIVSAEEPAAAKPAINLDERRAFGYLEDICKLGRRPSESEGMTKQQDLLVDHFTKLGAQVGKQEFNTAHPKTGVPVRMTNLIVSWHPQAKERVLLCCHYDTRPFPDEDEFRPKGTFIGANDGGSGVALFMELAHSLPAIRPTFGVDMVFFDGEEFIFQRRGGKFFLGSEYFAQQYRDRPPPYRYVCGVLVDMIGDKNLKIPIEPLSKKFAPK
;
A
#
# COMPACT_ATOMS: atom_id res chain seq x y z
N MET A 1 -37.31 -72.90 38.10
CA MET A 1 -37.80 -73.43 36.81
C MET A 1 -37.67 -72.32 35.80
N VAL A 2 -36.78 -72.52 34.82
CA VAL A 2 -36.28 -71.53 33.86
C VAL A 2 -37.41 -71.16 32.88
N LEU A 3 -37.71 -69.87 32.71
CA LEU A 3 -38.49 -69.40 31.57
C LEU A 3 -37.69 -68.35 30.80
N ILE A 4 -37.36 -68.75 29.58
CA ILE A 4 -36.53 -68.08 28.58
C ILE A 4 -37.25 -66.81 28.10
N LYS A 5 -36.60 -65.64 28.21
CA LYS A 5 -37.03 -64.42 27.52
C LYS A 5 -36.59 -64.51 26.05
N PHE A 6 -37.56 -64.61 25.15
CA PHE A 6 -37.34 -64.39 23.72
C PHE A 6 -37.15 -62.89 23.48
N LEU A 7 -35.96 -62.52 23.00
CA LEU A 7 -35.67 -61.17 22.51
C LEU A 7 -36.06 -61.12 21.03
N LEU A 8 -37.16 -60.45 20.70
CA LEU A 8 -37.47 -60.07 19.33
C LEU A 8 -36.48 -58.98 18.90
N VAL A 9 -35.57 -59.30 17.99
CA VAL A 9 -34.74 -58.31 17.29
C VAL A 9 -35.53 -57.82 16.09
N THR A 10 -36.16 -56.65 16.21
CA THR A 10 -36.69 -55.92 15.06
C THR A 10 -35.52 -55.20 14.37
N ALA A 11 -35.26 -55.57 13.11
CA ALA A 11 -34.27 -54.92 12.28
C ALA A 11 -34.75 -53.49 11.95
N GLN A 12 -34.23 -52.48 12.64
CA GLN A 12 -34.32 -51.09 12.19
C GLN A 12 -33.29 -50.88 11.08
N ILE A 13 -33.79 -50.75 9.85
CA ILE A 13 -33.01 -50.25 8.71
C ILE A 13 -32.72 -48.77 9.00
N VAL A 14 -31.53 -48.49 9.54
CA VAL A 14 -31.00 -47.13 9.63
C VAL A 14 -30.52 -46.75 8.23
N PHE A 15 -31.31 -45.94 7.52
CA PHE A 15 -30.82 -45.21 6.35
C PHE A 15 -29.80 -44.18 6.84
N VAL A 16 -28.53 -44.56 6.86
CA VAL A 16 -27.43 -43.59 6.96
C VAL A 16 -27.37 -42.91 5.61
N THR A 17 -28.12 -41.82 5.44
CA THR A 17 -27.83 -40.84 4.40
C THR A 17 -26.45 -40.28 4.69
N ALA A 18 -25.44 -40.82 4.01
CA ALA A 18 -24.13 -40.20 3.93
C ALA A 18 -24.34 -38.81 3.32
N ILE A 19 -24.37 -37.79 4.18
CA ILE A 19 -24.20 -36.42 3.77
C ILE A 19 -22.75 -36.35 3.33
N VAL A 20 -22.50 -36.61 2.05
CA VAL A 20 -21.24 -36.25 1.41
C VAL A 20 -21.20 -34.74 1.51
N SER A 21 -20.47 -34.24 2.52
CA SER A 21 -20.04 -32.86 2.56
C SER A 21 -19.16 -32.67 1.32
N ALA A 22 -19.75 -32.18 0.24
CA ALA A 22 -18.99 -31.66 -0.87
C ALA A 22 -18.15 -30.53 -0.26
N GLU A 23 -16.84 -30.75 -0.09
CA GLU A 23 -15.91 -29.66 0.12
C GLU A 23 -16.17 -28.70 -1.05
N GLU A 24 -16.64 -27.49 -0.74
CA GLU A 24 -16.67 -26.42 -1.72
C GLU A 24 -15.27 -26.35 -2.32
N PRO A 25 -15.12 -26.42 -3.65
CA PRO A 25 -13.81 -26.31 -4.26
C PRO A 25 -13.19 -25.02 -3.74
N ALA A 26 -11.99 -25.13 -3.15
CA ALA A 26 -11.24 -23.99 -2.64
C ALA A 26 -11.23 -22.93 -3.75
N ALA A 27 -11.96 -21.84 -3.54
CA ALA A 27 -12.11 -20.83 -4.58
C ALA A 27 -10.73 -20.45 -5.08
N ALA A 28 -10.54 -20.52 -6.40
CA ALA A 28 -9.29 -20.17 -7.03
C ALA A 28 -8.82 -18.84 -6.45
N LYS A 29 -7.58 -18.79 -5.96
CA LYS A 29 -7.00 -17.54 -5.47
C LYS A 29 -7.21 -16.49 -6.57
N PRO A 30 -7.84 -15.34 -6.26
CA PRO A 30 -8.04 -14.32 -7.28
C PRO A 30 -6.68 -13.99 -7.88
N ALA A 31 -6.55 -14.19 -9.19
CA ALA A 31 -5.32 -13.86 -9.89
C ALA A 31 -5.19 -12.34 -9.89
N ILE A 32 -4.10 -11.84 -9.30
CA ILE A 32 -3.73 -10.43 -9.46
C ILE A 32 -3.28 -10.28 -10.91
N ASN A 33 -4.09 -9.62 -11.73
CA ASN A 33 -3.77 -9.36 -13.12
C ASN A 33 -3.27 -7.92 -13.24
N LEU A 34 -1.94 -7.75 -13.18
CA LEU A 34 -1.29 -6.47 -13.42
C LEU A 34 -1.21 -6.22 -14.93
N ASP A 35 -1.80 -5.12 -15.38
CA ASP A 35 -1.71 -4.63 -16.75
C ASP A 35 -0.56 -3.62 -16.87
N GLU A 36 0.54 -4.03 -17.49
CA GLU A 36 1.75 -3.22 -17.61
C GLU A 36 1.52 -1.94 -18.43
N ARG A 37 0.60 -1.96 -19.41
CA ARG A 37 0.31 -0.79 -20.24
C ARG A 37 -0.47 0.24 -19.46
N ARG A 38 -1.43 -0.21 -18.64
CA ARG A 38 -2.21 0.67 -17.77
C ARG A 38 -1.33 1.25 -16.65
N ALA A 39 -0.47 0.44 -16.04
CA ALA A 39 0.54 0.92 -15.09
C ALA A 39 1.45 2.00 -15.70
N PHE A 40 1.98 1.76 -16.90
CA PHE A 40 2.82 2.75 -17.57
C PHE A 40 2.03 4.02 -17.94
N GLY A 41 0.77 3.90 -18.37
CA GLY A 41 -0.11 5.05 -18.59
C GLY A 41 -0.31 5.90 -17.34
N TYR A 42 -0.49 5.29 -16.17
CA TYR A 42 -0.54 6.02 -14.89
C TYR A 42 0.75 6.76 -14.60
N LEU A 43 1.91 6.14 -14.88
CA LEU A 43 3.19 6.80 -14.73
C LEU A 43 3.31 8.04 -15.65
N GLU A 44 2.87 7.94 -16.90
CA GLU A 44 2.83 9.08 -17.82
C GLU A 44 1.92 10.20 -17.29
N ASP A 45 0.74 9.87 -16.76
CA ASP A 45 -0.19 10.85 -16.20
C ASP A 45 0.38 11.55 -14.97
N ILE A 46 1.03 10.81 -14.07
CA ILE A 46 1.75 11.38 -12.91
C ILE A 46 2.88 12.31 -13.38
N CYS A 47 3.64 11.91 -14.41
CA CYS A 47 4.71 12.73 -14.96
C CYS A 47 4.20 14.03 -15.60
N LYS A 48 3.02 14.01 -16.23
CA LYS A 48 2.39 15.21 -16.82
C LYS A 48 2.01 16.26 -15.77
N LEU A 49 1.84 15.87 -14.50
CA LEU A 49 1.65 16.82 -13.40
C LEU A 49 2.89 17.69 -13.13
N GLY A 50 4.06 17.30 -13.66
CA GLY A 50 5.31 17.98 -13.44
C GLY A 50 5.92 17.64 -12.07
N ARG A 51 6.61 18.61 -11.46
CA ARG A 51 7.24 18.45 -10.14
C ARG A 51 6.14 18.39 -9.07
N ARG A 52 6.32 17.51 -8.08
CA ARG A 52 5.37 17.32 -6.97
C ARG A 52 6.07 17.41 -5.60
N PRO A 53 6.90 18.44 -5.30
CA PRO A 53 7.35 18.65 -3.92
C PRO A 53 6.15 18.88 -3.00
N SER A 54 6.28 18.55 -1.73
CA SER A 54 5.23 18.79 -0.73
C SER A 54 4.73 20.25 -0.76
N GLU A 55 3.44 20.44 -0.50
CA GLU A 55 2.72 21.73 -0.57
C GLU A 55 2.68 22.41 -1.96
N SER A 56 3.27 21.82 -3.01
CA SER A 56 3.21 22.36 -4.37
C SER A 56 1.85 22.09 -5.06
N GLU A 57 1.55 22.88 -6.09
CA GLU A 57 0.38 22.66 -6.96
C GLU A 57 0.39 21.26 -7.61
N GLY A 58 1.56 20.77 -8.00
CA GLY A 58 1.71 19.42 -8.56
C GLY A 58 1.37 18.33 -7.55
N MET A 59 1.76 18.51 -6.28
CA MET A 59 1.37 17.62 -5.19
C MET A 59 -0.14 17.66 -4.95
N THR A 60 -0.76 18.84 -4.90
CA THR A 60 -2.23 18.95 -4.77
C THR A 60 -2.96 18.21 -5.89
N LYS A 61 -2.56 18.43 -7.15
CA LYS A 61 -3.15 17.73 -8.31
C LYS A 61 -2.97 16.22 -8.23
N GLN A 62 -1.80 15.75 -7.78
CA GLN A 62 -1.56 14.32 -7.59
C GLN A 62 -2.46 13.75 -6.50
N GLN A 63 -2.62 14.44 -5.37
CA GLN A 63 -3.52 13.98 -4.30
C GLN A 63 -4.96 13.87 -4.79
N ASP A 64 -5.44 14.85 -5.55
CA ASP A 64 -6.79 14.83 -6.12
C ASP A 64 -6.97 13.68 -7.13
N LEU A 65 -5.98 13.45 -8.00
CA LEU A 65 -5.95 12.31 -8.93
C LEU A 65 -6.04 10.98 -8.18
N LEU A 66 -5.22 10.79 -7.14
CA LEU A 66 -5.17 9.54 -6.38
C LEU A 66 -6.45 9.31 -5.57
N VAL A 67 -6.97 10.36 -4.92
CA VAL A 67 -8.25 10.29 -4.19
C VAL A 67 -9.38 9.87 -5.11
N ASP A 68 -9.50 10.49 -6.28
CA ASP A 68 -10.52 10.15 -7.28
C ASP A 68 -10.34 8.70 -7.79
N HIS A 69 -9.14 8.32 -8.19
CA HIS A 69 -8.81 6.99 -8.70
C HIS A 69 -9.17 5.88 -7.70
N PHE A 70 -8.67 5.97 -6.47
CA PHE A 70 -8.89 4.91 -5.49
C PHE A 70 -10.32 4.88 -4.94
N THR A 71 -10.99 6.03 -4.81
CA THR A 71 -12.41 6.07 -4.42
C THR A 71 -13.28 5.39 -5.46
N LYS A 72 -13.02 5.60 -6.76
CA LYS A 72 -13.71 4.90 -7.86
C LYS A 72 -13.50 3.38 -7.83
N LEU A 73 -12.39 2.92 -7.27
CA LEU A 73 -12.08 1.51 -7.05
C LEU A 73 -12.55 1.00 -5.68
N GLY A 74 -13.44 1.73 -5.01
CA GLY A 74 -14.11 1.29 -3.78
C GLY A 74 -13.26 1.36 -2.52
N ALA A 75 -12.12 2.05 -2.54
CA ALA A 75 -11.32 2.28 -1.34
C ALA A 75 -11.92 3.37 -0.46
N GLN A 76 -11.69 3.27 0.86
CA GLN A 76 -11.81 4.41 1.76
C GLN A 76 -10.48 5.19 1.72
N VAL A 77 -10.51 6.45 1.29
CA VAL A 77 -9.33 7.31 1.22
C VAL A 77 -9.32 8.33 2.37
N GLY A 78 -8.25 8.36 3.15
CA GLY A 78 -8.02 9.31 4.23
C GLY A 78 -6.75 10.15 4.01
N LYS A 79 -6.79 11.40 4.47
CA LYS A 79 -5.63 12.30 4.54
C LYS A 79 -5.13 12.37 5.97
N GLN A 80 -3.85 12.06 6.18
CA GLN A 80 -3.15 12.27 7.45
C GLN A 80 -2.23 13.48 7.29
N GLU A 81 -2.69 14.63 7.77
CA GLU A 81 -1.99 15.91 7.64
C GLU A 81 -1.12 16.21 8.87
N PHE A 82 0.06 16.80 8.63
CA PHE A 82 0.95 17.30 9.66
C PHE A 82 1.81 18.45 9.12
N ASN A 83 2.44 19.22 9.99
CA ASN A 83 3.33 20.31 9.58
C ASN A 83 4.78 19.98 9.93
N THR A 84 5.69 20.41 9.06
CA THR A 84 7.13 20.43 9.32
C THR A 84 7.69 21.83 9.06
N ALA A 85 8.84 22.17 9.62
CA ALA A 85 9.52 23.43 9.29
C ALA A 85 10.25 23.28 7.95
N HIS A 86 10.05 24.24 7.04
CA HIS A 86 10.77 24.28 5.76
C HIS A 86 12.29 24.35 6.03
N PRO A 87 13.11 23.43 5.50
CA PRO A 87 14.55 23.34 5.85
C PRO A 87 15.36 24.62 5.61
N LYS A 88 14.96 25.44 4.62
CA LYS A 88 15.62 26.72 4.30
C LYS A 88 15.05 27.96 4.99
N THR A 89 13.75 28.01 5.25
CA THR A 89 13.07 29.26 5.65
C THR A 89 12.47 29.19 7.05
N GLY A 90 12.34 27.99 7.62
CA GLY A 90 11.67 27.76 8.90
C GLY A 90 10.15 27.91 8.86
N VAL A 91 9.58 28.35 7.74
CA VAL A 91 8.12 28.50 7.56
C VAL A 91 7.46 27.11 7.64
N PRO A 92 6.33 26.96 8.36
CA PRO A 92 5.60 25.70 8.37
C PRO A 92 5.14 25.29 6.96
N VAL A 93 5.37 24.03 6.61
CA VAL A 93 4.93 23.39 5.36
C VAL A 93 3.98 22.27 5.73
N ARG A 94 2.80 22.26 5.11
CA ARG A 94 1.84 21.16 5.29
C ARG A 94 2.26 19.94 4.47
N MET A 95 2.38 18.82 5.16
CA MET A 95 2.61 17.48 4.61
C MET A 95 1.32 16.67 4.73
N THR A 96 1.06 15.77 3.78
CA THR A 96 -0.14 14.93 3.79
C THR A 96 0.20 13.50 3.40
N ASN A 97 0.16 12.54 4.30
CA ASN A 97 0.13 11.14 3.88
C ASN A 97 -1.27 10.80 3.33
N LEU A 98 -1.35 10.04 2.24
CA LEU A 98 -2.61 9.46 1.78
C LEU A 98 -2.70 8.00 2.25
N ILE A 99 -3.81 7.65 2.89
CA ILE A 99 -4.08 6.31 3.40
C ILE A 99 -5.30 5.78 2.65
N VAL A 100 -5.10 4.72 1.86
CA VAL A 100 -6.11 4.14 0.98
C VAL A 100 -6.41 2.72 1.45
N SER A 101 -7.63 2.50 1.93
CA SER A 101 -8.00 1.30 2.67
C SER A 101 -9.06 0.47 1.96
N TRP A 102 -8.79 -0.82 1.81
CA TRP A 102 -9.80 -1.85 1.50
C TRP A 102 -10.00 -2.75 2.72
N HIS A 103 -11.25 -3.16 2.95
CA HIS A 103 -11.69 -3.95 4.12
C HIS A 103 -11.21 -3.36 5.47
N PRO A 104 -11.49 -2.07 5.77
CA PRO A 104 -10.98 -1.36 6.95
C PRO A 104 -11.43 -1.98 8.30
N GLN A 105 -12.47 -2.80 8.30
CA GLN A 105 -12.96 -3.52 9.47
C GLN A 105 -12.06 -4.69 9.91
N ALA A 106 -11.17 -5.17 9.04
CA ALA A 106 -10.30 -6.31 9.33
C ALA A 106 -9.28 -5.97 10.43
N LYS A 107 -9.09 -6.91 11.37
CA LYS A 107 -8.17 -6.74 12.51
C LYS A 107 -6.72 -7.02 12.17
N GLU A 108 -6.48 -7.80 11.12
CA GLU A 108 -5.17 -8.04 10.56
C GLU A 108 -5.11 -7.39 9.19
N ARG A 109 -4.06 -6.59 8.95
CA ARG A 109 -3.93 -5.81 7.72
C ARG A 109 -2.54 -5.95 7.10
N VAL A 110 -2.45 -5.76 5.79
CA VAL A 110 -1.19 -5.65 5.06
C VAL A 110 -0.98 -4.19 4.68
N LEU A 111 0.22 -3.68 4.95
CA LEU A 111 0.65 -2.34 4.57
C LEU A 111 1.42 -2.40 3.26
N LEU A 112 0.94 -1.71 2.24
CA LEU A 112 1.65 -1.43 1.00
C LEU A 112 2.01 0.05 1.01
N CYS A 113 3.24 0.43 0.75
CA CYS A 113 3.63 1.83 0.84
C CYS A 113 4.67 2.25 -0.20
N CYS A 114 4.64 3.54 -0.53
CA CYS A 114 5.63 4.22 -1.35
C CYS A 114 5.65 5.68 -0.90
N HIS A 115 6.70 6.42 -1.23
CA HIS A 115 6.62 7.87 -1.19
C HIS A 115 6.06 8.37 -2.52
N TYR A 116 5.51 9.60 -2.52
CA TYR A 116 4.89 10.16 -3.72
C TYR A 116 5.20 11.64 -3.94
N ASP A 117 5.94 12.26 -3.03
CA ASP A 117 6.56 13.55 -3.28
C ASP A 117 7.77 13.41 -4.20
N THR A 118 8.15 14.52 -4.84
CA THR A 118 9.38 14.58 -5.60
C THR A 118 10.37 15.50 -4.92
N ARG A 119 11.64 15.15 -5.01
CA ARG A 119 12.73 16.02 -4.62
C ARG A 119 12.59 17.42 -5.24
N PRO A 120 12.76 18.51 -4.47
CA PRO A 120 12.68 19.86 -5.01
C PRO A 120 13.68 20.09 -6.15
N PHE A 121 14.91 19.61 -6.07
CA PHE A 121 15.91 19.83 -7.12
C PHE A 121 16.70 18.55 -7.38
N PRO A 122 17.14 18.31 -8.63
CA PRO A 122 18.05 17.21 -8.92
C PRO A 122 19.47 17.62 -8.55
N ASP A 123 19.74 17.80 -7.26
CA ASP A 123 21.00 18.35 -6.73
C ASP A 123 22.21 17.41 -6.88
N GLU A 124 22.00 16.17 -7.31
CA GLU A 124 23.04 15.26 -7.79
C GLU A 124 23.34 15.39 -9.31
N ASP A 125 22.56 16.16 -10.08
CA ASP A 125 22.89 16.49 -11.48
C ASP A 125 24.03 17.51 -11.50
N GLU A 126 25.20 17.10 -12.02
CA GLU A 126 26.41 17.93 -12.06
C GLU A 126 26.25 19.19 -12.92
N PHE A 127 25.39 19.14 -13.94
CA PHE A 127 25.23 20.22 -14.92
C PHE A 127 24.03 21.11 -14.61
N ARG A 128 22.97 20.54 -14.02
CA ARG A 128 21.70 21.23 -13.74
C ARG A 128 21.21 20.93 -12.32
N PRO A 129 21.98 21.25 -11.27
CA PRO A 129 21.63 20.92 -9.87
C PRO A 129 20.40 21.70 -9.33
N LYS A 130 19.86 22.64 -10.11
CA LYS A 130 18.62 23.38 -9.84
C LYS A 130 17.60 23.23 -10.97
N GLY A 131 17.75 22.18 -11.78
CA GLY A 131 16.87 21.87 -12.90
C GLY A 131 15.47 21.42 -12.47
N THR A 132 14.70 20.96 -13.44
CA THR A 132 13.39 20.35 -13.21
C THR A 132 13.56 18.86 -12.96
N PHE A 133 13.02 18.37 -11.86
CA PHE A 133 12.98 16.95 -11.53
C PHE A 133 11.55 16.47 -11.38
N ILE A 134 11.09 15.62 -12.30
CA ILE A 134 9.70 15.15 -12.34
C ILE A 134 9.47 13.88 -11.51
N GLY A 135 10.52 13.24 -10.98
CA GLY A 135 10.41 12.02 -10.17
C GLY A 135 9.59 10.92 -10.86
N ALA A 136 9.99 10.52 -12.06
CA ALA A 136 9.30 9.46 -12.78
C ALA A 136 9.53 8.11 -12.10
N ASN A 137 10.79 7.76 -11.85
CA ASN A 137 11.11 6.52 -11.14
C ASN A 137 11.02 6.70 -9.62
N ASP A 138 11.73 7.69 -9.10
CA ASP A 138 11.76 8.14 -7.72
C ASP A 138 10.45 8.89 -7.38
N GLY A 139 9.56 8.21 -6.65
CA GLY A 139 8.17 8.60 -6.39
C GLY A 139 7.16 8.03 -7.40
N GLY A 140 7.21 8.45 -8.66
CA GLY A 140 6.16 8.16 -9.64
C GLY A 140 5.92 6.67 -9.92
N SER A 141 6.97 5.84 -9.90
CA SER A 141 6.86 4.43 -10.27
C SER A 141 6.07 3.60 -9.26
N GLY A 142 6.29 3.84 -7.96
CA GLY A 142 5.54 3.18 -6.88
C GLY A 142 4.06 3.58 -6.91
N VAL A 143 3.79 4.86 -7.14
CA VAL A 143 2.42 5.38 -7.27
C VAL A 143 1.69 4.71 -8.44
N ALA A 144 2.31 4.66 -9.61
CA ALA A 144 1.72 4.04 -10.80
C ALA A 144 1.45 2.54 -10.63
N LEU A 145 2.38 1.81 -9.99
CA LEU A 145 2.17 0.40 -9.65
C LEU A 145 0.97 0.21 -8.74
N PHE A 146 0.81 1.05 -7.71
CA PHE A 146 -0.33 0.93 -6.79
C PHE A 146 -1.65 1.35 -7.41
N MET A 147 -1.66 2.36 -8.28
CA MET A 147 -2.85 2.69 -9.08
C MET A 147 -3.31 1.48 -9.90
N GLU A 148 -2.38 0.72 -10.48
CA GLU A 148 -2.70 -0.49 -11.23
C GLU A 148 -3.13 -1.65 -10.32
N LEU A 149 -2.38 -1.92 -9.27
CA LEU A 149 -2.66 -3.01 -8.34
C LEU A 149 -4.05 -2.87 -7.69
N ALA A 150 -4.51 -1.63 -7.48
CA ALA A 150 -5.82 -1.33 -6.91
C ALA A 150 -7.00 -1.90 -7.70
N HIS A 151 -6.87 -2.18 -9.00
CA HIS A 151 -7.93 -2.84 -9.78
C HIS A 151 -8.24 -4.26 -9.29
N SER A 152 -7.26 -4.94 -8.71
CA SER A 152 -7.43 -6.31 -8.20
C SER A 152 -7.97 -6.34 -6.77
N LEU A 153 -7.80 -5.27 -5.99
CA LEU A 153 -8.08 -5.27 -4.55
C LEU A 153 -9.57 -5.44 -4.16
N PRO A 154 -10.56 -4.90 -4.90
CA PRO A 154 -11.97 -5.12 -4.58
C PRO A 154 -12.40 -6.59 -4.59
N ALA A 155 -11.73 -7.41 -5.41
CA ALA A 155 -12.03 -8.84 -5.56
C ALA A 155 -11.28 -9.72 -4.55
N ILE A 156 -10.32 -9.18 -3.81
CA ILE A 156 -9.57 -9.95 -2.82
C ILE A 156 -10.47 -10.22 -1.61
N ARG A 157 -10.57 -11.51 -1.24
CA ARG A 157 -11.33 -11.96 -0.07
C ARG A 157 -10.81 -11.27 1.20
N PRO A 158 -11.69 -10.87 2.13
CA PRO A 158 -11.38 -10.00 3.26
C PRO A 158 -10.61 -10.69 4.40
N THR A 159 -9.78 -11.70 4.11
CA THR A 159 -8.97 -12.35 5.15
C THR A 159 -8.04 -11.34 5.82
N PHE A 160 -7.53 -10.37 5.05
CA PHE A 160 -6.75 -9.25 5.54
C PHE A 160 -7.36 -7.95 5.02
N GLY A 161 -7.29 -6.90 5.83
CA GLY A 161 -7.43 -5.53 5.33
C GLY A 161 -6.18 -5.13 4.54
N VAL A 162 -6.32 -4.24 3.57
CA VAL A 162 -5.17 -3.70 2.83
C VAL A 162 -5.17 -2.19 3.01
N ASP A 163 -4.02 -1.65 3.39
CA ASP A 163 -3.75 -0.21 3.41
C ASP A 163 -2.62 0.09 2.43
N MET A 164 -2.92 0.87 1.40
CA MET A 164 -1.92 1.54 0.58
C MET A 164 -1.64 2.92 1.18
N VAL A 165 -0.40 3.17 1.61
CA VAL A 165 0.00 4.44 2.22
C VAL A 165 1.03 5.13 1.35
N PHE A 166 0.69 6.33 0.90
CA PHE A 166 1.57 7.21 0.14
C PHE A 166 2.16 8.23 1.11
N PHE A 167 3.46 8.15 1.35
CA PHE A 167 4.17 9.01 2.29
C PHE A 167 4.62 10.31 1.63
N ASP A 168 4.27 11.44 2.24
CA ASP A 168 4.70 12.77 1.80
C ASP A 168 5.94 13.23 2.57
N GLY A 169 6.76 14.06 1.92
CA GLY A 169 7.96 14.63 2.51
C GLY A 169 9.09 13.63 2.75
N GLU A 170 9.15 12.56 1.97
CA GLU A 170 10.32 11.67 1.98
C GLU A 170 11.54 12.41 1.41
N GLU A 171 11.32 13.06 0.26
CA GLU A 171 12.33 13.72 -0.57
C GLU A 171 12.32 15.26 -0.37
N PHE A 172 11.68 15.80 0.68
CA PHE A 172 11.57 17.25 0.94
C PHE A 172 12.88 17.88 1.45
N ILE A 173 13.93 17.75 0.64
CA ILE A 173 15.31 18.07 0.96
C ILE A 173 15.82 19.12 -0.03
N PHE A 174 16.52 20.12 0.50
CA PHE A 174 16.97 21.29 -0.27
C PHE A 174 18.49 21.42 -0.36
N GLN A 175 19.21 20.44 0.19
CA GLN A 175 20.66 20.40 0.26
C GLN A 175 21.17 18.98 -0.04
N ARG A 176 22.29 18.91 -0.76
CA ARG A 176 22.88 17.65 -1.20
C ARG A 176 23.31 16.73 -0.06
N ARG A 177 23.63 17.29 1.10
CA ARG A 177 24.02 16.54 2.30
C ARG A 177 23.31 17.08 3.53
N GLY A 178 22.90 16.19 4.43
CA GLY A 178 22.37 16.56 5.74
C GLY A 178 20.87 16.88 5.79
N GLY A 179 20.08 16.41 4.82
CA GLY A 179 18.61 16.48 4.88
C GLY A 179 18.01 15.41 5.78
N LYS A 180 16.82 15.68 6.32
CA LYS A 180 16.01 14.66 7.00
C LYS A 180 15.04 14.05 6.00
N PHE A 181 15.24 12.78 5.69
CA PHE A 181 14.33 11.97 4.88
C PHE A 181 13.12 11.51 5.70
N PHE A 182 12.17 10.86 5.01
CA PHE A 182 11.15 10.02 5.63
C PHE A 182 10.18 10.75 6.57
N LEU A 183 9.93 12.06 6.38
CA LEU A 183 9.09 12.84 7.29
C LEU A 183 7.69 12.22 7.44
N GLY A 184 7.06 11.84 6.32
CA GLY A 184 5.74 11.22 6.29
C GLY A 184 5.69 9.85 6.94
N SER A 185 6.64 8.96 6.62
CA SER A 185 6.64 7.60 7.16
C SER A 185 7.02 7.57 8.64
N GLU A 186 7.91 8.45 9.09
CA GLU A 186 8.21 8.63 10.51
C GLU A 186 6.98 9.12 11.27
N TYR A 187 6.27 10.13 10.75
CA TYR A 187 5.03 10.61 11.37
C TYR A 187 3.97 9.51 11.44
N PHE A 188 3.77 8.76 10.36
CA PHE A 188 2.85 7.63 10.31
C PHE A 188 3.17 6.57 11.37
N ALA A 189 4.44 6.16 11.44
CA ALA A 189 4.90 5.15 12.40
C ALA A 189 4.77 5.64 13.85
N GLN A 190 5.08 6.90 14.14
CA GLN A 190 4.90 7.52 15.45
C GLN A 190 3.41 7.55 15.85
N GLN A 191 2.52 7.96 14.95
CA GLN A 191 1.08 7.94 15.22
C GLN A 191 0.57 6.52 15.47
N TYR A 192 1.01 5.54 14.67
CA TYR A 192 0.64 4.14 14.88
C TYR A 192 1.12 3.60 16.24
N ARG A 193 2.32 3.97 16.69
CA ARG A 193 2.87 3.59 18.01
C ARG A 193 2.14 4.29 19.16
N ASP A 194 1.94 5.60 19.05
CA ASP A 194 1.48 6.45 20.16
C ASP A 194 -0.05 6.45 20.29
N ARG A 195 -0.77 6.13 19.20
CA ARG A 195 -2.23 6.05 19.12
C ARG A 195 -2.63 4.79 18.35
N PRO A 196 -2.39 3.59 18.91
CA PRO A 196 -2.57 2.35 18.19
C PRO A 196 -4.02 2.17 17.72
N PRO A 197 -4.24 1.90 16.42
CA PRO A 197 -5.58 1.63 15.90
C PRO A 197 -6.09 0.26 16.38
N PRO A 198 -7.39 -0.05 16.22
CA PRO A 198 -7.97 -1.32 16.65
C PRO A 198 -7.68 -2.47 15.67
N TYR A 199 -6.54 -2.43 14.95
CA TYR A 199 -6.03 -3.43 14.02
C TYR A 199 -4.51 -3.50 14.12
N ARG A 200 -3.89 -4.53 13.55
CA ARG A 200 -2.43 -4.61 13.41
C ARG A 200 -1.99 -4.92 11.99
N TYR A 201 -0.85 -4.34 11.59
CA TYR A 201 -0.17 -4.75 10.37
C TYR A 201 0.58 -6.06 10.59
N VAL A 202 0.35 -7.04 9.71
CA VAL A 202 1.01 -8.36 9.76
C VAL A 202 2.19 -8.46 8.80
N CYS A 203 2.23 -7.57 7.80
CA CYS A 203 3.29 -7.45 6.80
C CYS A 203 3.30 -6.02 6.27
N GLY A 204 4.48 -5.55 5.85
CA GLY A 204 4.68 -4.29 5.16
C GLY A 204 5.54 -4.50 3.91
N VAL A 205 5.14 -3.89 2.79
CA VAL A 205 5.92 -3.84 1.54
C VAL A 205 6.05 -2.40 1.11
N LEU A 206 7.29 -1.88 1.15
CA LEU A 206 7.64 -0.58 0.57
C LEU A 206 8.09 -0.80 -0.88
N VAL A 207 7.59 0.02 -1.78
CA VAL A 207 8.00 0.07 -3.18
C VAL A 207 8.64 1.42 -3.44
N ASP A 208 9.88 1.39 -3.94
CA ASP A 208 10.64 2.59 -4.25
C ASP A 208 11.53 2.34 -5.48
N MET A 209 11.52 3.31 -6.42
CA MET A 209 12.28 3.28 -7.68
C MET A 209 12.17 1.97 -8.51
N ILE A 210 10.95 1.48 -8.79
CA ILE A 210 10.72 0.21 -9.49
C ILE A 210 10.49 0.32 -11.02
N GLY A 211 10.67 1.50 -11.59
CA GLY A 211 10.47 1.81 -13.00
C GLY A 211 11.72 1.76 -13.88
N ASP A 212 12.87 1.33 -13.34
CA ASP A 212 14.12 1.27 -14.11
C ASP A 212 14.07 0.22 -15.23
N LYS A 213 14.55 0.59 -16.42
CA LYS A 213 14.61 -0.29 -17.61
C LYS A 213 15.35 -1.62 -17.34
N ASN A 214 16.40 -1.56 -16.53
CA ASN A 214 17.24 -2.72 -16.18
C ASN A 214 17.25 -2.92 -14.66
N LEU A 215 16.07 -2.86 -14.03
CA LEU A 215 15.91 -2.92 -12.58
C LEU A 215 16.54 -4.20 -11.99
N LYS A 216 17.24 -4.03 -10.88
CA LYS A 216 17.71 -5.12 -10.03
C LYS A 216 17.25 -4.84 -8.60
N ILE A 217 16.58 -5.81 -7.99
CA ILE A 217 16.06 -5.70 -6.62
C ILE A 217 16.84 -6.68 -5.73
N PRO A 218 17.98 -6.26 -5.14
CA PRO A 218 18.65 -7.06 -4.13
C PRO A 218 17.84 -7.09 -2.83
N ILE A 219 18.15 -8.05 -1.95
CA ILE A 219 17.57 -8.06 -0.60
C ILE A 219 18.10 -6.86 0.17
N GLU A 220 17.23 -5.92 0.50
CA GLU A 220 17.58 -4.71 1.25
C GLU A 220 17.99 -5.08 2.71
N PRO A 221 19.11 -4.56 3.25
CA PRO A 221 19.65 -4.97 4.55
C PRO A 221 18.72 -4.81 5.75
N LEU A 222 17.95 -3.73 5.84
CA LEU A 222 17.00 -3.49 6.94
C LEU A 222 15.83 -4.48 6.84
N SER A 223 15.33 -4.73 5.63
CA SER A 223 14.31 -5.73 5.34
C SER A 223 14.79 -7.11 5.76
N LYS A 224 16.01 -7.51 5.38
CA LYS A 224 16.62 -8.77 5.84
C LYS A 224 16.74 -8.84 7.36
N LYS A 225 17.06 -7.73 8.01
CA LYS A 225 17.27 -7.67 9.47
C LYS A 225 15.95 -7.73 10.25
N PHE A 226 14.93 -6.98 9.82
CA PHE A 226 13.69 -6.78 10.56
C PHE A 226 12.52 -7.64 10.05
N ALA A 227 12.62 -8.18 8.84
CA ALA A 227 11.67 -9.12 8.24
C ALA A 227 12.41 -10.28 7.53
N PRO A 228 13.14 -11.14 8.27
CA PRO A 228 13.99 -12.19 7.68
C PRO A 228 13.24 -13.39 7.07
N LYS A 229 11.90 -13.40 7.10
CA LYS A 229 11.06 -14.55 6.70
C LYS A 229 10.43 -14.34 5.35
#